data_AF-A0A2E1HPT9-F1
#
_entry.id   AF-A0A2E1HPT9-F1
#
_cell.length_a   1.000
_cell.length_b   1.000
_cell.length_c   1.000
_cell.angle_alpha   90.00
_cell.angle_beta   90.00
_cell.angle_gamma   90.00
#
_symmetry.space_group_name_H-M   'P 1'
#
loop_
_entity.id
_entity.type
_entity.pdbx_description
1 polymer ?
#
loop_
_entity_poly.entity_id
_entity_poly.type
_entity_poly.pdbx_seq_one_letter_code
_entity_poly.pdbx_strand_id
1 'polypeptide(L)'
;MENSNSLFEHFSFTVDKGQTSLRIDKYLMNFVENATRTKIQAAAKSGSIQVNGNVVKSNYKVKPKDKIKVLFEFPPAENELLPENIELNIVYEDKELVVVNKPAGMV
;
A
#
# COMPACT_ATOMS: atom_id res chain seq x y z
N MET A 1 -23.96 -18.90 -8.72
CA MET A 1 -23.92 -17.42 -8.81
C MET A 1 -23.48 -16.91 -7.46
N GLU A 2 -22.18 -16.78 -7.23
CA GLU A 2 -21.65 -16.18 -5.99
C GLU A 2 -20.64 -15.11 -6.39
N ASN A 3 -21.16 -13.94 -6.77
CA ASN A 3 -20.35 -12.73 -6.83
C ASN A 3 -20.16 -12.23 -5.39
N SER A 4 -19.31 -12.93 -4.64
CA SER A 4 -18.77 -12.41 -3.39
C SER A 4 -17.73 -11.36 -3.77
N ASN A 5 -18.21 -10.17 -4.19
CA ASN A 5 -17.38 -9.02 -4.49
C ASN A 5 -16.85 -8.42 -3.18
N SER A 6 -16.04 -9.21 -2.46
CA SER A 6 -15.46 -8.86 -1.19
C SER A 6 -14.36 -7.84 -1.44
N LEU A 7 -14.68 -6.56 -1.28
CA LEU A 7 -13.70 -5.50 -1.27
C LEU A 7 -12.85 -5.61 0.00
N PHE A 8 -11.53 -5.75 -0.16
CA PHE A 8 -10.56 -5.80 0.92
C PHE A 8 -10.03 -4.40 1.25
N GLU A 9 -9.99 -4.09 2.55
CA GLU A 9 -9.38 -2.84 3.05
C GLU A 9 -7.86 -2.93 2.96
N HIS A 10 -7.26 -2.11 2.10
CA HIS A 10 -5.80 -2.04 1.95
C HIS A 10 -5.19 -0.95 2.80
N PHE A 11 -5.90 0.17 2.90
CA PHE A 11 -5.43 1.33 3.64
C PHE A 11 -6.58 1.97 4.41
N SER A 12 -6.28 2.35 5.65
CA SER A 12 -7.19 3.03 6.57
C SER A 12 -6.47 4.23 7.17
N PHE A 13 -7.03 5.42 6.98
CA PHE A 13 -6.46 6.66 7.50
C PHE A 13 -7.50 7.42 8.30
N THR A 14 -7.08 7.98 9.43
CA THR A 14 -7.83 9.04 10.11
C THR A 14 -7.06 10.34 9.95
N VAL A 15 -7.69 11.34 9.37
CA VAL A 15 -7.04 12.60 9.06
C VAL A 15 -6.85 13.42 10.32
N ASP A 16 -5.63 13.92 10.53
CA ASP A 16 -5.28 14.71 11.71
C ASP A 16 -6.00 16.05 11.79
N LYS A 17 -6.17 16.54 13.03
CA LYS A 17 -6.84 17.81 13.35
C LYS A 17 -6.18 19.03 12.67
N GLY A 18 -4.86 18.97 12.46
CA GLY A 18 -4.06 20.03 11.84
C GLY A 18 -4.02 19.98 10.31
N GLN A 19 -4.69 19.01 9.68
CA GLN A 19 -4.56 18.83 8.24
C GLN A 19 -5.19 19.99 7.46
N THR A 20 -4.39 20.57 6.57
CA THR A 20 -4.87 21.60 5.65
C THR A 20 -5.74 20.98 4.55
N SER A 21 -6.73 21.74 4.04
CA SER A 21 -7.64 21.27 3.00
C SER A 21 -6.87 20.91 1.72
N LEU A 22 -6.61 19.61 1.53
CA LEU A 22 -5.88 19.05 0.40
C LEU A 22 -6.82 18.17 -0.44
N ARG A 23 -6.58 18.07 -1.74
CA ARG A 23 -7.28 17.08 -2.56
C ARG A 23 -6.86 15.67 -2.16
N ILE A 24 -7.81 14.72 -2.22
CA ILE A 24 -7.59 13.34 -1.81
C ILE A 24 -6.53 12.62 -2.66
N ASP A 25 -6.40 12.98 -3.93
CA ASP A 25 -5.33 12.46 -4.78
C ASP A 25 -3.94 12.81 -4.25
N LYS A 26 -3.73 14.08 -3.91
CA LYS A 26 -2.47 14.56 -3.31
C LYS A 26 -2.29 14.07 -1.88
N TYR A 27 -3.39 13.87 -1.14
CA TYR A 27 -3.33 13.29 0.20
C TYR A 27 -2.80 11.87 0.13
N LEU A 28 -3.46 10.99 -0.63
CA LEU A 28 -3.08 9.59 -0.71
C LEU A 28 -1.68 9.38 -1.29
N MET A 29 -1.20 10.23 -2.21
CA MET A 29 0.19 10.16 -2.68
C MET A 29 1.23 10.36 -1.56
N ASN A 30 0.89 11.09 -0.50
CA ASN A 30 1.80 11.33 0.63
C ASN A 30 1.75 10.21 1.68
N PHE A 31 0.68 9.41 1.71
CA PHE A 31 0.44 8.42 2.77
C PHE A 31 0.47 6.96 2.28
N VAL A 32 0.34 6.74 0.97
CA VAL A 32 0.44 5.42 0.36
C VAL A 32 1.76 5.35 -0.39
N GLU A 33 2.68 4.54 0.13
CA GLU A 33 3.96 4.29 -0.53
C GLU A 33 3.75 3.73 -1.95
N ASN A 34 4.59 4.17 -2.89
CA ASN A 34 4.57 3.75 -4.29
C ASN A 34 3.24 4.04 -5.04
N ALA A 35 2.33 4.83 -4.46
CA ALA A 35 1.12 5.25 -5.14
C ALA A 35 1.42 6.30 -6.21
N THR A 36 1.10 5.99 -7.45
CA THR A 36 1.17 6.96 -8.54
C THR A 36 -0.12 7.75 -8.65
N ARG A 37 -0.03 8.99 -9.15
CA ARG A 37 -1.20 9.84 -9.40
C ARG A 37 -2.26 9.14 -10.26
N THR A 38 -1.82 8.45 -11.31
CA THR A 38 -2.70 7.72 -12.23
C THR A 38 -3.44 6.59 -11.53
N LYS A 39 -2.77 5.82 -10.66
CA LYS A 39 -3.39 4.74 -9.87
C LYS A 39 -4.47 5.28 -8.93
N ILE A 40 -4.19 6.35 -8.19
CA ILE A 40 -5.16 6.95 -7.26
C ILE A 40 -6.37 7.54 -8.02
N GLN A 41 -6.15 8.16 -9.17
CA GLN A 41 -7.24 8.66 -10.00
C GLN A 41 -8.13 7.55 -10.54
N ALA A 42 -7.53 6.45 -11.01
CA ALA A 42 -8.26 5.26 -11.43
C ALA A 42 -9.07 4.66 -10.26
N ALA A 43 -8.45 4.51 -9.09
CA ALA A 43 -9.11 4.00 -7.88
C ALA A 43 -10.29 4.88 -7.42
N ALA A 44 -10.15 6.21 -7.48
CA ALA A 44 -11.26 7.11 -7.18
C ALA A 44 -12.40 6.98 -8.21
N LYS A 45 -12.06 6.73 -9.48
CA LYS A 45 -13.03 6.56 -10.57
C LYS A 45 -13.75 5.21 -10.50
N SER A 46 -13.07 4.14 -10.08
CA SER A 46 -13.66 2.82 -9.85
C SER A 46 -14.48 2.73 -8.56
N GLY A 47 -14.47 3.77 -7.73
CA GLY A 47 -15.18 3.80 -6.46
C GLY A 47 -14.47 3.08 -5.31
N SER A 48 -13.19 2.79 -5.48
CA SER A 48 -12.33 2.13 -4.49
C SER A 48 -11.94 3.02 -3.31
N ILE A 49 -12.23 4.33 -3.36
CA ILE A 49 -11.86 5.28 -2.31
C ILE A 49 -13.12 5.81 -1.62
N GLN A 50 -13.18 5.59 -0.30
CA GLN A 50 -14.29 6.03 0.53
C GLN A 50 -13.83 7.02 1.60
N VAL A 51 -14.64 8.04 1.86
CA VAL A 51 -14.46 8.98 2.97
C VAL A 51 -15.72 8.99 3.81
N ASN A 52 -15.58 8.68 5.09
CA ASN A 52 -16.67 8.54 6.05
C ASN A 52 -17.78 7.59 5.53
N GLY A 53 -17.39 6.52 4.83
CA GLY A 53 -18.30 5.52 4.25
C GLY A 53 -18.89 5.88 2.88
N ASN A 54 -18.59 7.06 2.32
CA ASN A 54 -19.09 7.47 1.01
C ASN A 54 -18.00 7.42 -0.06
N VAL A 55 -18.32 6.89 -1.24
CA VAL A 55 -17.40 6.88 -2.39
C VAL A 55 -17.15 8.31 -2.87
N VAL A 56 -15.87 8.67 -3.06
CA VAL A 56 -15.48 10.02 -3.48
C VAL A 56 -14.64 10.04 -4.75
N LYS A 57 -14.71 11.14 -5.50
CA LYS A 57 -13.87 11.40 -6.67
C LYS A 57 -12.51 11.98 -6.26
N SER A 58 -11.53 11.95 -7.17
CA SER A 58 -10.16 12.42 -6.90
C SER A 58 -10.04 13.90 -6.54
N ASN A 59 -11.08 14.70 -6.80
CA ASN A 59 -11.13 16.12 -6.47
C ASN A 59 -11.66 16.41 -5.06
N TYR A 60 -12.04 15.39 -4.30
CA TYR A 60 -12.54 15.54 -2.94
C TYR A 60 -11.51 16.27 -2.07
N LYS A 61 -11.96 17.28 -1.31
CA LYS A 61 -11.12 18.01 -0.37
C LYS A 61 -11.19 17.35 0.99
N VAL A 62 -10.07 16.76 1.39
CA VAL A 62 -9.88 16.09 2.67
C VAL A 62 -9.98 17.11 3.80
N LYS A 63 -10.77 16.76 4.82
CA LYS A 63 -11.00 17.56 6.02
C LYS A 63 -10.40 16.88 7.25
N PRO A 64 -10.04 17.66 8.28
CA PRO A 64 -9.69 17.10 9.57
C PRO A 64 -10.73 16.11 10.09
N LYS A 65 -10.27 15.01 10.68
CA LYS A 65 -11.08 13.90 11.23
C LYS A 65 -11.82 13.04 10.19
N ASP A 66 -11.62 13.26 8.90
CA ASP A 66 -12.13 12.36 7.88
C ASP A 66 -11.53 10.96 8.06
N LYS A 67 -12.37 9.93 7.92
CA LYS A 67 -11.96 8.53 7.88
C LYS A 67 -11.89 8.09 6.43
N ILE A 68 -10.68 7.92 5.92
CA ILE A 68 -10.44 7.54 4.53
C ILE A 68 -10.14 6.04 4.48
N LYS A 69 -10.80 5.32 3.57
CA LYS A 69 -10.56 3.90 3.30
C LYS A 69 -10.28 3.69 1.82
N VAL A 70 -9.32 2.82 1.53
CA VAL A 70 -9.01 2.36 0.17
C VAL A 70 -9.28 0.86 0.09
N LEU A 71 -10.16 0.49 -0.83
CA LEU A 71 -10.77 -0.83 -0.97
C LEU A 71 -10.50 -1.38 -2.37
N PHE A 72 -9.85 -2.54 -2.50
CA PHE A 72 -9.69 -3.22 -3.79
C PHE A 72 -10.26 -4.64 -3.75
N GLU A 73 -10.46 -5.23 -4.92
CA GLU A 73 -11.09 -6.56 -5.10
C GLU A 73 -10.14 -7.73 -4.78
N PHE A 74 -8.84 -7.46 -4.60
CA PHE A 74 -7.83 -8.43 -4.22
C PHE A 74 -7.38 -8.18 -2.77
N PRO A 75 -6.85 -9.17 -2.03
CA PRO A 75 -6.34 -8.93 -0.69
C PRO A 75 -5.06 -8.08 -0.70
N PRO A 76 -4.77 -7.32 0.37
CA PRO A 76 -3.51 -6.60 0.47
C PRO A 76 -2.32 -7.54 0.34
N ALA A 77 -1.29 -7.10 -0.39
CA ALA A 77 -0.08 -7.88 -0.55
C ALA A 77 0.61 -8.04 0.81
N GLU A 78 0.80 -9.28 1.23
CA GLU A 78 1.61 -9.63 2.39
C GLU A 78 3.09 -9.47 1.99
N ASN A 79 3.79 -8.50 2.59
CA ASN A 79 5.25 -8.38 2.45
C ASN A 79 5.94 -9.36 3.41
N GLU A 80 5.53 -10.63 3.41
CA GLU A 80 6.21 -11.66 4.18
C GLU A 80 7.50 -12.05 3.44
N LEU A 81 8.65 -11.81 4.08
CA LEU A 81 9.92 -12.38 3.64
C LEU A 81 9.91 -13.87 3.98
N LEU A 82 9.48 -14.68 3.00
CA LEU A 82 9.51 -16.12 3.15
C LEU A 82 10.95 -16.62 2.92
N PRO A 83 11.46 -17.54 3.76
CA PRO A 83 12.76 -18.15 3.52
C PRO A 83 12.71 -18.97 2.24
N GLU A 84 13.64 -18.73 1.32
CA GLU A 84 13.82 -19.54 0.12
C GLU A 84 14.94 -20.57 0.35
N ASN A 85 14.71 -21.80 -0.10
CA ASN A 85 15.72 -22.85 -0.04
C ASN A 85 16.73 -22.67 -1.17
N ILE A 86 17.67 -21.73 -0.98
CA ILE A 86 18.76 -21.43 -1.90
C ILE A 86 20.10 -21.86 -1.31
N GLU A 87 20.96 -22.42 -2.16
CA GLU A 87 22.32 -22.78 -1.77
C GLU A 87 23.19 -21.51 -1.75
N LEU A 88 23.76 -21.18 -0.58
CA LEU A 88 24.65 -20.04 -0.41
C LEU A 88 26.11 -20.48 -0.51
N ASN A 89 26.88 -19.81 -1.35
CA ASN A 89 28.33 -20.03 -1.42
C ASN A 89 29.02 -19.25 -0.29
N ILE A 90 29.23 -19.90 0.85
CA ILE A 90 29.85 -19.29 2.03
C ILE A 90 31.38 -19.42 1.93
N VAL A 91 32.08 -18.28 1.87
CA VAL A 91 33.55 -18.22 1.83
C VAL A 91 34.14 -18.24 3.24
N TYR A 92 33.41 -17.69 4.21
CA TYR A 92 33.82 -17.62 5.61
C TYR A 92 32.58 -17.48 6.51
N GLU A 93 32.61 -18.08 7.70
CA GLU A 93 31.55 -18.00 8.70
C GLU A 93 32.15 -18.14 10.11
N ASP A 94 31.70 -17.28 11.03
CA ASP A 94 31.97 -17.40 12.45
C ASP A 94 30.72 -17.08 13.29
N LYS A 95 30.90 -16.86 14.60
CA LYS A 95 29.79 -16.62 15.52
C LYS A 95 29.12 -15.25 15.35
N GLU A 96 29.78 -14.31 14.68
CA GLU A 96 29.37 -12.92 14.57
C GLU A 96 29.00 -12.54 13.13
N LEU A 97 29.59 -13.18 12.11
CA LEU A 97 29.33 -12.85 10.71
C LEU A 97 29.49 -14.03 9.73
N VAL A 98 28.92 -13.85 8.54
CA VAL A 98 29.04 -14.75 7.37
C VAL A 98 29.45 -13.92 6.15
N VAL A 99 30.40 -14.42 5.37
CA VAL A 99 30.81 -13.86 4.08
C VAL A 99 30.31 -14.79 2.97
N VAL A 100 29.34 -14.30 2.20
CA VAL A 100 28.75 -15.04 1.07
C VAL A 100 29.31 -14.51 -0.25
N ASN A 101 29.77 -15.39 -1.12
CA ASN A 101 30.09 -15.08 -2.50
C ASN A 101 28.82 -15.08 -3.35
N LYS A 102 28.14 -13.92 -3.44
CA LYS A 102 26.92 -13.81 -4.24
C LYS A 102 27.24 -13.85 -5.75
N PRO A 103 26.55 -14.69 -6.54
CA PRO A 103 26.68 -14.63 -8.00
C PRO A 103 26.08 -13.33 -8.54
N ALA A 104 26.55 -12.92 -9.72
CA ALA A 104 25.96 -11.79 -10.44
C ALA A 104 24.47 -12.07 -10.72
N GLY A 105 23.59 -11.12 -10.37
CA GLY A 105 22.15 -11.24 -10.57
C GLY A 105 21.34 -11.65 -9.33
N MET A 106 21.98 -12.04 -8.22
CA MET A 106 21.31 -12.25 -6.93
C MET A 106 21.14 -10.91 -6.19
N VAL A 107 19.96 -10.60 -5.63
CA VAL A 107 19.64 -9.35 -4.90
C VAL A 107 19.04 -9.64 -3.54
#